data_AF-A0A967F7Y1-F1
#
_entry.id   AF-A0A967F7Y1-F1
#
_cell.length_a   1.000
_cell.length_b   1.000
_cell.length_c   1.000
_cell.angle_alpha   90.00
_cell.angle_beta   90.00
_cell.angle_gamma   90.00
#
_symmetry.space_group_name_H-M   'P 1'
#
loop_
_entity.id
_entity.type
_entity.pdbx_description
1 polymer ?
#
loop_
_entity_poly.entity_id
_entity_poly.type
_entity_poly.pdbx_seq_one_letter_code
_entity_poly.pdbx_strand_id
1 'polypeptide(L)'
;MVPILLAGSVGLRQFRKAHHSEASASHRLSGNMDTLARSLSGIASNLEEICARGSELPVYEARFEIDRLFRADLNDFAEARETMVHVFGMQNYAEVMSAFAAGERYINRVWSASTDGYEAEVRTYLEKARRQFGEAHELFGRLQSEAAMDAAAAGG
;
A
#
# COMPACT_ATOMS: atom_id res chain seq x y z
N MET A 1 48.49 -26.75 -38.06
CA MET A 1 47.57 -25.69 -38.53
C MET A 1 46.25 -26.33 -38.94
N VAL A 2 45.27 -26.41 -38.02
CA VAL A 2 43.82 -26.65 -38.26
C VAL A 2 43.07 -25.99 -37.08
N PRO A 3 41.92 -25.31 -37.29
CA PRO A 3 41.53 -24.14 -36.50
C PRO A 3 40.51 -24.39 -35.38
N ILE A 4 40.55 -23.51 -34.36
CA ILE A 4 39.55 -23.34 -33.31
C ILE A 4 38.44 -22.44 -33.86
N LEU A 5 37.23 -22.98 -34.01
CA LEU A 5 36.01 -22.19 -34.21
C LEU A 5 34.88 -22.93 -33.50
N LEU A 6 34.51 -22.49 -32.29
CA LEU A 6 33.20 -22.74 -31.66
C LEU A 6 33.11 -21.97 -30.32
N ALA A 7 33.14 -20.63 -30.40
CA ALA A 7 32.75 -19.78 -29.26
C ALA A 7 32.24 -18.44 -29.80
N GLY A 8 30.95 -18.37 -30.17
CA GLY A 8 30.46 -17.14 -30.79
C GLY A 8 28.96 -16.98 -31.02
N SER A 9 28.09 -17.65 -30.26
CA SER A 9 26.63 -17.53 -30.51
C SER A 9 25.73 -17.43 -29.28
N VAL A 10 26.29 -17.20 -28.07
CA VAL A 10 25.47 -17.01 -26.85
C VAL A 10 25.42 -15.54 -26.38
N GLY A 11 26.37 -14.70 -26.79
CA GLY A 11 26.48 -13.30 -26.29
C GLY A 11 25.37 -12.34 -26.76
N LEU A 12 24.76 -12.57 -27.93
CA LEU A 12 23.89 -11.55 -28.55
C LEU A 12 22.44 -11.54 -28.06
N ARG A 13 22.03 -12.52 -27.22
CA ARG A 13 20.65 -12.60 -26.70
C ARG A 13 20.42 -11.81 -25.40
N GLN A 14 21.48 -11.43 -24.69
CA GLN A 14 21.36 -10.69 -23.43
C GLN A 14 21.14 -9.18 -23.64
N PHE A 15 21.64 -8.60 -24.73
CA PHE A 15 21.65 -7.14 -24.88
C PHE A 15 20.27 -6.53 -25.25
N ARG A 16 19.40 -7.28 -25.96
CA ARG A 16 18.04 -6.81 -26.29
C ARG A 16 17.04 -6.91 -25.12
N LYS A 17 17.36 -7.67 -24.06
CA LYS A 17 16.48 -7.80 -22.89
C LYS A 17 16.61 -6.64 -21.91
N ALA A 18 17.77 -5.97 -21.85
CA ALA A 18 18.03 -4.91 -20.87
C ALA A 18 17.07 -3.72 -21.02
N HIS A 19 16.89 -3.20 -22.24
CA HIS A 19 15.99 -2.04 -22.46
C HIS A 19 14.50 -2.35 -22.31
N HIS A 20 14.05 -3.57 -22.64
CA HIS A 20 12.65 -3.93 -22.41
C HIS A 20 12.38 -4.25 -20.93
N SER A 21 13.36 -4.84 -20.24
CA SER A 21 13.30 -5.15 -18.81
C SER A 21 13.27 -3.89 -17.95
N GLU A 22 14.09 -2.87 -18.26
CA GLU A 22 14.14 -1.62 -17.50
C GLU A 22 12.84 -0.83 -17.60
N ALA A 23 12.30 -0.65 -18.81
CA ALA A 23 11.02 0.04 -19.01
C ALA A 23 9.87 -0.69 -18.31
N SER A 24 9.85 -2.02 -18.37
CA SER A 24 8.84 -2.84 -17.67
C SER A 24 8.97 -2.78 -16.14
N ALA A 25 10.19 -2.75 -15.61
CA ALA A 25 10.44 -2.68 -14.16
C ALA A 25 10.04 -1.30 -13.61
N SER A 26 10.42 -0.22 -14.29
CA SER A 26 10.03 1.14 -13.93
C SER A 26 8.51 1.34 -13.98
N HIS A 27 7.85 0.85 -15.04
CA HIS A 27 6.39 0.93 -15.15
C HIS A 27 5.68 0.16 -14.03
N ARG A 28 6.16 -1.04 -13.68
CA ARG A 28 5.62 -1.83 -12.57
C ARG A 28 5.83 -1.14 -11.22
N LEU A 29 6.99 -0.52 -11.00
CA LEU A 29 7.27 0.25 -9.80
C LEU A 29 6.27 1.41 -9.65
N SER A 30 6.09 2.20 -10.71
CA SER A 30 5.13 3.31 -10.73
C SER A 30 3.71 2.84 -10.49
N GLY A 31 3.26 1.79 -11.19
CA GLY A 31 1.90 1.26 -11.03
C GLY A 31 1.63 0.72 -9.63
N ASN A 32 2.63 0.08 -9.00
CA ASN A 32 2.52 -0.36 -7.61
C ASN A 32 2.44 0.83 -6.63
N MET A 33 3.24 1.88 -6.86
CA MET A 33 3.18 3.10 -6.05
C MET A 33 1.82 3.80 -6.15
N ASP A 34 1.25 3.87 -7.36
CA ASP A 34 -0.10 4.42 -7.56
C ASP A 34 -1.17 3.56 -6.86
N THR A 35 -1.02 2.23 -6.88
CA THR A 35 -1.89 1.33 -6.13
C THR A 35 -1.82 1.59 -4.63
N LEU A 36 -0.61 1.70 -4.06
CA LEU A 36 -0.43 2.00 -2.65
C LEU A 36 -1.09 3.34 -2.26
N ALA A 37 -0.90 4.38 -3.08
CA ALA A 37 -1.50 5.69 -2.85
C ALA A 37 -3.03 5.62 -2.87
N ARG A 38 -3.61 5.00 -3.91
CA ARG A 38 -5.06 4.86 -4.06
C ARG A 38 -5.67 4.04 -2.94
N SER A 39 -5.07 2.92 -2.57
CA SER A 39 -5.59 2.05 -1.51
C SER A 39 -5.55 2.71 -0.14
N LEU A 40 -4.46 3.41 0.22
CA LEU A 40 -4.41 4.17 1.48
C LEU A 40 -5.44 5.31 1.51
N SER A 41 -5.57 6.05 0.40
CA SER A 41 -6.57 7.11 0.30
C SER A 41 -7.99 6.56 0.39
N GLY A 42 -8.29 5.45 -0.30
CA GLY A 42 -9.59 4.78 -0.25
C GLY A 42 -9.96 4.34 1.16
N ILE A 43 -9.04 3.65 1.85
CA ILE A 43 -9.23 3.23 3.25
C ILE A 43 -9.47 4.44 4.17
N ALA A 44 -8.64 5.47 4.07
CA ALA A 44 -8.75 6.65 4.93
C ALA A 44 -10.07 7.40 4.71
N SER A 45 -10.46 7.64 3.45
CA SER A 45 -11.71 8.32 3.11
C SER A 45 -12.95 7.50 3.51
N ASN A 46 -12.95 6.20 3.26
CA ASN A 46 -14.06 5.31 3.67
C ASN A 46 -14.20 5.28 5.20
N LEU A 47 -13.10 5.27 5.95
CA LEU A 47 -13.13 5.35 7.42
C LEU A 47 -13.61 6.71 7.92
N GLU A 48 -13.23 7.78 7.25
CA GLU A 48 -13.70 9.13 7.59
C GLU A 48 -15.21 9.24 7.38
N GLU A 49 -15.72 8.76 6.25
CA GLU A 49 -17.15 8.74 5.94
C GLU A 49 -17.94 7.89 6.95
N ILE A 50 -17.46 6.69 7.28
CA ILE A 50 -18.09 5.84 8.30
C ILE A 50 -18.11 6.54 9.66
N CYS A 51 -17.00 7.13 10.09
CA CYS A 51 -16.95 7.83 11.37
C CYS A 51 -17.86 9.07 11.38
N ALA A 52 -17.99 9.77 10.26
CA ALA A 52 -18.84 10.95 10.13
C ALA A 52 -20.34 10.64 10.24
N ARG A 53 -20.77 9.43 9.84
CA ARG A 53 -22.15 8.94 10.01
C ARG A 53 -22.54 8.69 11.47
N GLY A 54 -21.59 8.67 12.39
CA GLY A 54 -21.85 8.61 13.84
C GLY A 54 -22.72 7.42 14.25
N SER A 55 -23.89 7.70 14.82
CA SER A 55 -24.83 6.70 15.34
C SER A 55 -25.67 5.98 14.28
N GLU A 56 -25.59 6.38 13.01
CA GLU A 56 -26.39 5.77 11.93
C GLU A 56 -25.79 4.47 11.38
N LEU A 57 -24.60 4.06 11.82
CA LEU A 57 -24.01 2.79 11.43
C LEU A 57 -24.68 1.64 12.22
N PRO A 58 -25.44 0.73 11.57
CA PRO A 58 -26.02 -0.40 12.26
C PRO A 58 -24.89 -1.34 12.71
N VAL A 59 -24.68 -1.47 14.03
CA VAL A 59 -23.49 -2.15 14.59
C VAL A 59 -23.39 -3.62 14.16
N TYR A 60 -24.51 -4.32 14.01
CA TYR A 60 -24.53 -5.69 13.53
C TYR A 60 -24.15 -5.82 12.04
N GLU A 61 -24.36 -4.77 11.26
CA GLU A 61 -24.00 -4.73 9.84
C GLU A 61 -22.59 -4.18 9.60
N ALA A 62 -21.99 -3.54 10.61
CA ALA A 62 -20.68 -2.92 10.51
C ALA A 62 -19.62 -3.89 9.97
N ARG A 63 -19.62 -5.17 10.38
CA ARG A 63 -18.69 -6.18 9.84
C ARG A 63 -18.81 -6.38 8.33
N PHE A 64 -20.04 -6.41 7.80
CA PHE A 64 -20.29 -6.61 6.37
C PHE A 64 -19.89 -5.38 5.58
N GLU A 65 -20.15 -4.21 6.14
CA GLU A 65 -19.79 -2.94 5.52
C GLU A 65 -18.27 -2.72 5.50
N ILE A 66 -17.59 -3.09 6.59
CA ILE A 66 -16.12 -3.08 6.69
C ILE A 66 -15.52 -4.05 5.67
N ASP A 67 -16.00 -5.29 5.61
CA ASP A 67 -15.51 -6.27 4.64
C ASP A 67 -15.73 -5.78 3.19
N ARG A 68 -16.88 -5.15 2.92
CA ARG A 68 -17.21 -4.61 1.59
C ARG A 68 -16.31 -3.44 1.19
N LEU A 69 -16.05 -2.51 2.11
CA LEU A 69 -15.34 -1.26 1.82
C LEU A 69 -13.83 -1.42 1.79
N PHE A 70 -13.26 -2.23 2.69
CA PHE A 70 -11.81 -2.23 2.90
C PHE A 70 -11.09 -3.42 2.28
N ARG A 71 -11.79 -4.53 1.97
CA ARG A 71 -11.12 -5.77 1.55
C ARG A 71 -10.30 -5.60 0.27
N ALA A 72 -10.81 -4.87 -0.72
CA ALA A 72 -10.08 -4.65 -1.96
C ALA A 72 -8.81 -3.84 -1.69
N ASP A 73 -8.95 -2.66 -1.07
CA ASP A 73 -7.82 -1.77 -0.80
C ASP A 73 -6.77 -2.37 0.14
N LEU A 74 -7.18 -3.13 1.16
CA LEU A 74 -6.24 -3.81 2.06
C LEU A 74 -5.41 -4.87 1.31
N ASN A 75 -6.04 -5.64 0.43
CA ASN A 75 -5.34 -6.64 -0.39
C ASN A 75 -4.40 -5.97 -1.40
N ASP A 76 -4.90 -4.98 -2.14
CA ASP A 76 -4.13 -4.25 -3.14
C ASP A 76 -2.91 -3.56 -2.51
N PHE A 77 -3.09 -2.93 -1.34
CA PHE A 77 -1.99 -2.36 -0.58
C PHE A 77 -0.98 -3.42 -0.16
N ALA A 78 -1.46 -4.54 0.41
CA ALA A 78 -0.60 -5.63 0.84
C ALA A 78 0.24 -6.18 -0.33
N GLU A 79 -0.35 -6.40 -1.50
CA GLU A 79 0.36 -6.91 -2.68
C GLU A 79 1.44 -5.96 -3.19
N ALA A 80 1.20 -4.65 -3.13
CA ALA A 80 2.13 -3.65 -3.66
C ALA A 80 3.21 -3.20 -2.65
N ARG A 81 3.03 -3.46 -1.34
CA ARG A 81 3.80 -2.82 -0.24
C ARG A 81 5.31 -2.96 -0.32
N GLU A 82 5.81 -4.07 -0.86
CA GLU A 82 7.26 -4.32 -0.97
C GLU A 82 7.95 -3.28 -1.85
N THR A 83 7.21 -2.65 -2.76
CA THR A 83 7.68 -1.55 -3.61
C THR A 83 8.21 -0.37 -2.78
N MET A 84 7.62 -0.11 -1.61
CA MET A 84 8.09 0.96 -0.72
C MET A 84 9.52 0.72 -0.22
N VAL A 85 9.94 -0.53 -0.02
CA VAL A 85 11.33 -0.81 0.41
C VAL A 85 12.31 -0.39 -0.69
N HIS A 86 11.93 -0.56 -1.96
CA HIS A 86 12.75 -0.17 -3.10
C HIS A 86 12.79 1.35 -3.31
N VAL A 87 11.68 2.05 -3.06
CA VAL A 87 11.57 3.50 -3.32
C VAL A 87 12.01 4.33 -2.11
N PHE A 88 11.56 3.96 -0.91
CA PHE A 88 11.76 4.74 0.32
C PHE A 88 12.80 4.13 1.27
N GLY A 89 13.21 2.89 1.05
CA GLY A 89 14.08 2.15 1.96
C GLY A 89 13.35 1.51 3.14
N MET A 90 14.06 0.64 3.86
CA MET A 90 13.48 -0.23 4.89
C MET A 90 12.96 0.53 6.13
N GLN A 91 13.64 1.61 6.53
CA GLN A 91 13.23 2.41 7.69
C GLN A 91 11.88 3.09 7.44
N ASN A 92 11.75 3.80 6.32
CA ASN A 92 10.51 4.48 5.93
C ASN A 92 9.36 3.49 5.67
N TYR A 93 9.67 2.34 5.08
CA TYR A 93 8.72 1.22 5.00
C TYR A 93 8.19 0.81 6.38
N ALA A 94 9.09 0.62 7.36
CA ALA A 94 8.71 0.19 8.70
C ALA A 94 7.83 1.23 9.40
N GLU A 95 8.07 2.53 9.18
CA GLU A 95 7.25 3.60 9.74
C GLU A 95 5.82 3.58 9.17
N VAL A 96 5.67 3.54 7.85
CA VAL A 96 4.35 3.43 7.20
C VAL A 96 3.62 2.16 7.65
N MET A 97 4.31 1.03 7.64
CA MET A 97 3.72 -0.26 8.01
C MET A 97 3.35 -0.37 9.47
N SER A 98 4.04 0.35 10.37
CA SER A 98 3.70 0.35 11.80
C SER A 98 2.31 0.94 12.03
N ALA A 99 2.03 2.08 11.41
CA ALA A 99 0.71 2.71 11.45
C ALA A 99 -0.34 1.86 10.72
N PHE A 100 -0.03 1.38 9.51
CA PHE A 100 -0.95 0.52 8.74
C PHE A 100 -1.37 -0.74 9.50
N ALA A 101 -0.39 -1.48 10.04
CA ALA A 101 -0.67 -2.72 10.78
C ALA A 101 -1.44 -2.47 12.08
N ALA A 102 -1.26 -1.32 12.72
CA ALA A 102 -2.10 -0.92 13.85
C ALA A 102 -3.54 -0.66 13.43
N GLY A 103 -3.75 0.04 12.31
CA GLY A 103 -5.06 0.24 11.69
C GLY A 103 -5.77 -1.08 11.39
N GLU A 104 -5.09 -2.01 10.72
CA GLU A 104 -5.62 -3.33 10.38
C GLU A 104 -6.03 -4.14 11.62
N ARG A 105 -5.22 -4.12 12.69
CA ARG A 105 -5.60 -4.74 13.96
C ARG A 105 -6.87 -4.14 14.56
N TYR A 106 -7.05 -2.82 14.44
CA TYR A 106 -8.27 -2.18 14.92
C TYR A 106 -9.49 -2.53 14.08
N ILE A 107 -9.36 -2.63 12.75
CA ILE A 107 -10.43 -3.14 11.88
C ILE A 107 -10.83 -4.56 12.28
N ASN A 108 -9.86 -5.44 12.51
CA ASN A 108 -10.14 -6.80 12.99
C ASN A 108 -10.88 -6.78 14.34
N ARG A 109 -10.54 -5.85 15.24
CA ARG A 109 -11.26 -5.70 16.51
C ARG A 109 -12.69 -5.20 16.30
N VAL A 110 -12.91 -4.27 15.38
CA VAL A 110 -14.26 -3.81 15.01
C VAL A 110 -15.09 -4.98 14.49
N TRP A 111 -14.51 -5.82 13.63
CA TRP A 111 -15.20 -6.98 13.08
C TRP A 111 -15.66 -7.96 14.18
N SER A 112 -14.77 -8.31 15.13
CA SER A 112 -15.14 -9.17 16.26
C SER A 112 -16.20 -8.50 17.15
N ALA A 113 -15.99 -7.24 17.53
CA ALA A 113 -16.92 -6.49 18.38
C ALA A 113 -18.31 -6.32 17.75
N SER A 114 -18.37 -6.13 16.42
CA SER A 114 -19.62 -6.06 15.65
C SER A 114 -20.37 -7.39 15.67
N THR A 115 -19.64 -8.50 15.55
CA THR A 115 -20.22 -9.86 15.65
C THR A 115 -20.84 -10.11 17.02
N ASP A 116 -20.20 -9.60 18.08
CA ASP A 116 -20.66 -9.77 19.47
C ASP A 116 -21.69 -8.70 19.91
N GLY A 117 -21.98 -7.70 19.08
CA GLY A 117 -22.92 -6.61 19.40
C GLY A 117 -22.36 -5.51 20.32
N TYR A 118 -21.04 -5.42 20.49
CA TYR A 118 -20.39 -4.42 21.35
C TYR A 118 -20.27 -3.06 20.66
N GLU A 119 -21.36 -2.30 20.64
CA GLU A 119 -21.45 -1.04 19.91
C GLU A 119 -20.41 0.03 20.29
N ALA A 120 -20.21 0.25 21.59
CA ALA A 120 -19.27 1.25 22.08
C ALA A 120 -17.83 0.89 21.68
N GLU A 121 -17.53 -0.40 21.65
CA GLU A 121 -16.24 -0.91 21.24
C GLU A 121 -16.03 -0.75 19.74
N VAL A 122 -17.03 -1.09 18.91
CA VAL A 122 -17.02 -0.84 17.47
C VAL A 122 -16.70 0.61 17.16
N ARG A 123 -17.40 1.57 17.79
CA ARG A 123 -17.17 3.01 17.57
C ARG A 123 -15.75 3.42 17.98
N THR A 124 -15.31 2.99 19.17
CA THR A 124 -13.97 3.30 19.69
C THR A 124 -12.86 2.81 18.75
N TYR A 125 -12.99 1.59 18.22
CA TYR A 125 -11.96 1.01 17.36
C TYR A 125 -12.04 1.52 15.92
N LEU A 126 -13.22 1.92 15.42
CA LEU A 126 -13.33 2.63 14.14
C LEU A 126 -12.58 3.97 14.16
N GLU A 127 -12.75 4.77 15.23
CA GLU A 127 -12.01 6.02 15.38
C GLU A 127 -10.50 5.82 15.47
N LYS A 128 -10.06 4.77 16.20
CA LYS A 128 -8.65 4.40 16.29
C LYS A 128 -8.09 3.94 14.95
N ALA A 129 -8.84 3.14 14.19
CA ALA A 129 -8.47 2.71 12.85
C ALA A 129 -8.33 3.93 11.92
N ARG A 130 -9.32 4.83 11.92
CA ARG A 130 -9.28 6.09 11.14
C ARG A 130 -7.99 6.86 11.38
N ARG A 131 -7.62 7.06 12.65
CA ARG A 131 -6.39 7.78 13.01
C ARG A 131 -5.13 7.08 12.49
N GLN A 132 -5.04 5.76 12.61
CA GLN A 132 -3.85 5.01 12.18
C GLN A 132 -3.71 4.94 10.66
N PHE A 133 -4.80 4.75 9.92
CA PHE A 133 -4.74 4.79 8.45
C PHE A 133 -4.51 6.21 7.93
N GLY A 134 -5.04 7.24 8.59
CA GLY A 134 -4.71 8.63 8.30
C GLY A 134 -3.22 8.92 8.48
N GLU A 135 -2.64 8.48 9.60
CA GLU A 135 -1.20 8.59 9.86
C GLU A 135 -0.37 7.86 8.80
N ALA A 136 -0.74 6.64 8.42
CA ALA A 136 -0.08 5.89 7.35
C ALA A 136 -0.15 6.62 6.00
N HIS A 137 -1.32 7.19 5.67
CA HIS A 137 -1.53 7.96 4.44
C HIS A 137 -0.68 9.24 4.40
N GLU A 138 -0.61 9.98 5.51
CA GLU A 138 0.22 11.19 5.64
C GLU A 138 1.72 10.87 5.55
N LEU A 139 2.18 9.83 6.26
CA LEU A 139 3.56 9.34 6.18
C LEU A 139 3.93 9.00 4.74
N PHE A 140 3.08 8.21 4.07
CA PHE A 140 3.30 7.79 2.70
C PHE A 140 3.30 8.96 1.70
N GLY A 141 2.37 9.91 1.83
CA GLY A 141 2.29 11.09 0.97
C GLY A 141 3.52 12.01 1.09
N ARG A 142 4.04 12.18 2.30
CA ARG A 142 5.29 12.91 2.54
C ARG A 142 6.48 12.23 1.88
N LEU A 143 6.62 10.91 2.06
CA LEU A 143 7.71 10.14 1.45
C LEU A 143 7.68 10.17 -0.09
N GLN A 144 6.49 10.12 -0.69
CA GLN A 144 6.35 10.31 -2.15
C GLN A 144 6.82 11.69 -2.59
N SER A 145 6.46 12.73 -1.84
CA SER A 145 6.84 14.11 -2.16
C SER A 145 8.35 14.30 -2.06
N GLU A 146 8.98 13.76 -1.00
CA GLU A 146 10.44 13.78 -0.81
C GLU A 146 11.15 13.04 -1.97
N ALA A 147 10.70 11.83 -2.32
CA ALA A 147 11.27 11.06 -3.43
C ALA A 147 11.14 11.77 -4.78
N ALA A 148 10.02 12.48 -5.03
CA ALA A 148 9.82 13.26 -6.25
C ALA A 148 10.75 14.49 -6.31
N MET A 149 10.98 15.16 -5.18
CA MET A 149 11.91 16.29 -5.08
C MET A 149 13.35 15.87 -5.31
N ASP A 150 13.78 14.74 -4.73
CA ASP A 150 15.13 14.19 -4.92
C ASP A 150 15.38 13.78 -6.37
N ALA A 151 14.38 13.17 -7.02
CA ALA A 151 14.45 12.82 -8.44
C ALA A 151 14.58 14.07 -9.35
N ALA A 152 13.87 15.16 -9.02
CA ALA A 152 13.97 16.42 -9.75
C ALA A 152 15.34 17.10 -9.57
N ALA A 153 15.93 17.04 -8.37
CA ALA A 153 17.23 17.62 -8.07
C ALA A 153 18.39 16.85 -8.71
N ALA A 154 18.28 15.52 -8.86
CA ALA A 154 19.31 14.68 -9.48
C ALA A 154 19.32 14.74 -11.03
N GLY A 155 18.24 15.23 -11.64
CA GLY A 155 18.08 15.32 -13.09
C GLY A 155 18.39 16.69 -13.71
N GLY A 156 18.76 17.70 -12.90
CA GLY A 156 19.15 19.05 -13.34
C GLY A 156 20.65 19.28 -13.20
#